data_AF-A0A0F7TFL7-F1
#
_entry.id   AF-A0A0F7TFL7-F1
#
_cell.length_a   1.000
_cell.length_b   1.000
_cell.length_c   1.000
_cell.angle_alpha   90.00
_cell.angle_beta   90.00
_cell.angle_gamma   90.00
#
_symmetry.space_group_name_H-M   'P 1'
#
loop_
_entity.id
_entity.type
_entity.pdbx_description
1 polymer ?
#
loop_
_entity_poly.entity_id
_entity_poly.type
_entity_poly.pdbx_seq_one_letter_code
_entity_poly.pdbx_strand_id
1 'polypeptide(L)'
;MLSFLELPGEIRLIIYAYLLHPNDYLSGYRQIETMITAHTDRSRGPSCADPRYYVERYTPSILLLNKQITSEALDVLHRIPLNLEGTPGTYLAMRQMDITEFISEELLQNIHYAILRLDFAHKHFVLPLLDIWGQRNNLKRLDVYRPRTTPIPRDHWKVVKSRIRTFSTTVPVIWHKVDDPLKADI
;
A
#
# COMPACT_ATOMS: atom_id res chain seq x y z
N MET A 1 -15.07 17.32 32.58
CA MET A 1 -14.67 16.33 31.56
C MET A 1 -13.27 16.69 31.12
N LEU A 2 -12.35 15.73 31.09
CA LEU A 2 -11.00 15.95 30.55
C LEU A 2 -11.08 15.98 29.02
N SER A 3 -10.47 17.01 28.42
CA SER A 3 -10.36 17.13 26.96
C SER A 3 -9.17 16.33 26.45
N PHE A 4 -9.25 15.77 25.24
CA PHE A 4 -8.14 15.06 24.62
C PHE A 4 -6.88 15.95 24.48
N LEU A 5 -7.06 17.25 24.23
CA LEU A 5 -5.96 18.21 24.11
C LEU A 5 -5.29 18.57 25.45
N GLU A 6 -5.91 18.24 26.58
CA GLU A 6 -5.31 18.42 27.91
C GLU A 6 -4.29 17.31 28.22
N LEU A 7 -4.27 16.24 27.42
CA LEU A 7 -3.26 15.20 27.54
C LEU A 7 -1.89 15.72 27.09
N PRO A 8 -0.79 15.33 27.77
CA PRO A 8 0.57 15.60 27.32
C PRO A 8 0.78 15.14 25.86
N GLY A 9 1.60 15.89 25.12
CA GLY A 9 1.85 15.61 23.70
C GLY A 9 2.37 14.18 23.48
N GLU A 10 3.19 13.68 24.39
CA GLU A 10 3.76 12.33 24.36
C GLU A 10 2.67 11.26 24.40
N ILE A 11 1.66 11.45 25.24
CA ILE A 11 0.52 10.52 25.35
C ILE A 11 -0.33 10.57 24.09
N ARG A 12 -0.56 11.77 23.54
CA ARG A 12 -1.29 11.93 22.26
C ARG A 12 -0.58 11.25 21.11
N LEU A 13 0.75 11.36 21.02
CA LEU A 13 1.57 10.67 20.01
C LEU A 13 1.42 9.15 20.09
N ILE A 14 1.45 8.59 21.30
CA ILE A 14 1.23 7.15 21.52
C ILE A 14 -0.17 6.77 21.03
N ILE A 15 -1.20 7.53 21.40
CA ILE A 15 -2.59 7.26 20.97
C ILE A 15 -2.71 7.31 19.45
N TYR A 16 -2.11 8.29 18.77
CA TYR A 16 -2.12 8.37 17.31
C TYR A 16 -1.49 7.13 16.67
N ALA A 17 -0.37 6.64 17.21
CA ALA A 17 0.31 5.45 16.69
C ALA A 17 -0.57 4.17 16.79
N TYR A 18 -1.41 4.07 17.83
CA TYR A 18 -2.35 2.96 18.00
C TYR A 18 -3.62 3.09 17.16
N LEU A 19 -4.05 4.31 16.84
CA LEU A 19 -5.30 4.52 16.08
C LEU A 19 -5.10 4.56 14.57
N LEU A 20 -3.87 4.81 14.11
CA LEU A 20 -3.56 5.02 12.71
C LEU A 20 -2.78 3.83 12.16
N HIS A 21 -3.42 3.10 11.26
CA HIS A 21 -2.82 1.93 10.63
C HIS A 21 -2.84 2.10 9.10
N PRO A 22 -1.75 2.60 8.49
CA PRO A 22 -1.70 2.82 7.05
C PRO A 22 -1.82 1.52 6.23
N ASN A 23 -1.58 0.36 6.86
CA ASN A 23 -1.64 -0.97 6.25
C ASN A 23 -3.05 -1.62 6.27
N ASP A 24 -4.06 -0.94 6.82
CA ASP A 24 -5.43 -1.47 6.91
C ASP A 24 -6.08 -1.71 5.54
N TYR A 25 -5.55 -1.09 4.48
CA TYR A 25 -5.98 -1.31 3.11
C TYR A 25 -5.93 -2.80 2.67
N LEU A 26 -5.07 -3.60 3.31
CA LEU A 26 -4.97 -5.05 3.09
C LEU A 26 -6.26 -5.79 3.44
N SER A 27 -7.10 -5.23 4.32
CA SER A 27 -8.44 -5.78 4.57
C SER A 27 -9.30 -5.74 3.29
N GLY A 28 -9.17 -4.68 2.48
CA GLY A 28 -9.82 -4.57 1.17
C GLY A 28 -9.30 -5.61 0.18
N TYR A 29 -8.00 -5.92 0.21
CA TYR A 29 -7.43 -7.00 -0.62
C TYR A 29 -8.06 -8.35 -0.26
N ARG A 30 -8.12 -8.68 1.04
CA ARG A 30 -8.72 -9.91 1.54
C ARG A 30 -10.21 -10.02 1.21
N GLN A 31 -10.96 -8.91 1.28
CA GLN A 31 -12.37 -8.88 0.87
C GLN A 31 -12.51 -9.24 -0.61
N ILE A 32 -11.69 -8.66 -1.49
CA ILE A 32 -11.70 -8.96 -2.92
C ILE A 32 -11.33 -10.42 -3.18
N GLU A 33 -10.27 -10.93 -2.56
CA GLU A 33 -9.86 -12.34 -2.70
C GLU A 33 -10.95 -13.30 -2.24
N THR A 34 -11.59 -13.02 -1.09
CA THR A 34 -12.71 -13.83 -0.58
C THR A 34 -13.87 -13.83 -1.58
N MET A 35 -14.20 -12.67 -2.15
CA MET A 35 -15.23 -12.58 -3.17
C MET A 35 -14.84 -13.34 -4.44
N ILE A 36 -13.60 -13.18 -4.93
CA ILE A 36 -13.09 -13.92 -6.10
C ILE A 36 -13.27 -15.43 -5.89
N THR A 37 -12.84 -15.97 -4.74
CA THR A 37 -12.98 -17.41 -4.46
C THR A 37 -14.44 -17.85 -4.44
N ALA A 38 -15.34 -17.05 -3.85
CA ALA A 38 -16.78 -17.32 -3.86
C ALA A 38 -17.42 -17.29 -5.27
N HIS A 39 -16.87 -16.51 -6.21
CA HIS A 39 -17.39 -16.41 -7.58
C HIS A 39 -16.81 -17.46 -8.55
N THR A 40 -15.78 -18.21 -8.14
CA THR A 40 -15.27 -19.36 -8.94
C THR A 40 -16.20 -20.58 -8.95
N ASP A 41 -17.32 -20.53 -8.22
CA ASP A 41 -18.36 -21.55 -8.28
C ASP A 41 -19.07 -21.52 -9.65
N ARG A 42 -18.79 -22.54 -10.47
CA ARG A 42 -19.23 -22.70 -11.87
C ARG A 42 -20.75 -22.77 -12.06
N SER A 43 -21.51 -22.78 -10.97
CA SER A 43 -22.96 -22.72 -10.98
C SER A 43 -23.52 -21.32 -11.25
N ARG A 44 -22.69 -20.27 -11.14
CA ARG A 44 -23.06 -18.89 -11.50
C ARG A 44 -22.67 -18.60 -12.95
N GLY A 45 -23.47 -17.75 -13.62
CA GLY A 45 -23.39 -17.46 -15.05
C GLY A 45 -22.07 -16.81 -15.51
N PRO A 46 -22.04 -16.17 -16.69
CA PRO A 46 -20.80 -15.62 -17.23
C PRO A 46 -20.27 -14.47 -16.34
N SER A 47 -18.96 -14.47 -16.07
CA SER A 47 -18.25 -13.49 -15.24
C SER A 47 -18.44 -12.02 -15.65
N CYS A 48 -18.87 -11.76 -16.89
CA CYS A 48 -19.18 -10.40 -17.37
C CYS A 48 -20.50 -9.83 -16.82
N ALA A 49 -21.34 -10.66 -16.19
CA ALA A 49 -22.57 -10.25 -15.53
C ALA A 49 -22.34 -9.84 -14.07
N ASP A 50 -21.15 -10.11 -13.51
CA ASP A 50 -20.85 -9.77 -12.12
C ASP A 50 -20.68 -8.26 -11.94
N PRO A 51 -21.22 -7.68 -10.85
CA PRO A 51 -21.09 -6.26 -10.58
C PRO A 51 -19.62 -5.89 -10.33
N ARG A 52 -19.23 -4.70 -10.78
CA ARG A 52 -17.91 -4.14 -10.48
C ARG A 52 -17.76 -3.92 -8.98
N TYR A 53 -16.65 -4.39 -8.44
CA TYR A 53 -16.29 -4.16 -7.05
C TYR A 53 -15.69 -2.76 -6.89
N TYR A 54 -16.23 -2.00 -5.93
CA TYR A 54 -15.70 -0.72 -5.51
C TYR A 54 -15.32 -0.85 -4.04
N VAL A 55 -14.08 -0.50 -3.71
CA VAL A 55 -13.60 -0.48 -2.34
C VAL A 55 -13.94 0.88 -1.74
N GLU A 56 -14.67 0.88 -0.64
CA GLU A 56 -14.93 2.10 0.10
C GLU A 56 -13.66 2.52 0.85
N ARG A 57 -13.19 3.73 0.57
CA ARG A 57 -12.08 4.35 1.31
C ARG A 57 -12.65 5.06 2.53
N TYR A 58 -12.04 4.81 3.67
CA TYR A 58 -12.42 5.44 4.93
C TYR A 58 -11.29 6.32 5.47
N THR A 59 -11.65 7.49 5.98
CA THR A 59 -10.72 8.38 6.68
C THR A 59 -10.90 8.20 8.18
N PRO A 60 -9.85 7.84 8.94
CA PRO A 60 -9.93 7.69 10.39
C PRO A 60 -10.55 8.92 11.08
N SER A 61 -11.58 8.70 11.91
CA SER A 61 -12.31 9.78 12.59
C SER A 61 -11.41 10.76 13.35
N ILE A 62 -10.28 10.28 13.89
CA ILE A 62 -9.30 11.12 14.60
C ILE A 62 -8.75 12.26 13.73
N LEU A 63 -8.63 12.04 12.41
CA LEU A 63 -8.16 13.05 11.45
C LEU A 63 -9.23 14.09 11.13
N LEU A 64 -10.49 13.83 11.49
CA LEU A 64 -11.64 14.70 11.19
C LEU A 64 -12.05 15.58 12.38
N LEU A 65 -11.46 15.39 13.56
CA LEU A 65 -11.89 16.07 14.78
C LEU A 65 -11.49 17.56 14.83
N ASN A 66 -10.21 17.85 14.65
CA ASN A 66 -9.66 19.20 14.85
C ASN A 66 -8.34 19.37 14.10
N LYS A 67 -8.09 20.55 13.52
CA LYS A 67 -6.87 20.88 12.76
C LYS A 67 -5.56 20.56 13.50
N GLN A 68 -5.48 20.85 14.80
CA GLN A 68 -4.29 20.55 15.60
C GLN A 68 -4.10 19.03 15.71
N ILE A 69 -5.14 18.31 16.11
CA ILE A 69 -5.13 16.84 16.20
C ILE A 69 -4.75 16.24 14.85
N THR A 70 -5.36 16.71 13.77
CA THR A 70 -5.06 16.27 12.40
C THR A 70 -3.58 16.49 12.07
N SER A 71 -3.01 17.66 12.36
CA SER A 71 -1.60 17.94 12.06
C SER A 71 -0.63 17.03 12.82
N GLU A 72 -0.88 16.80 14.11
CA GLU A 72 -0.05 15.92 14.94
C GLU A 72 -0.20 14.45 14.51
N ALA A 73 -1.43 14.02 14.26
CA ALA A 73 -1.76 12.67 13.81
C ALA A 73 -1.17 12.35 12.43
N LEU A 74 -1.21 13.29 11.48
CA LEU A 74 -0.61 13.12 10.15
C LEU A 74 0.91 13.00 10.22
N ASP A 75 1.59 13.79 11.07
CA ASP A 75 3.04 13.65 11.26
C ASP A 75 3.41 12.25 11.79
N VAL A 76 2.59 11.68 12.69
CA VAL A 76 2.75 10.30 13.14
C VAL A 76 2.47 9.32 12.00
N LEU A 77 1.33 9.44 11.31
CA LEU A 77 0.91 8.56 10.21
C LEU A 77 1.98 8.44 9.13
N HIS A 78 2.55 9.56 8.68
CA HIS A 78 3.55 9.58 7.62
C HIS A 78 4.87 8.90 8.04
N ARG A 79 5.14 8.76 9.34
CA ARG A 79 6.33 8.07 9.86
C ARG A 79 6.14 6.57 10.03
N ILE A 80 4.89 6.08 10.03
CA ILE A 80 4.61 4.65 10.12
C ILE A 80 4.97 4.00 8.76
N PRO A 81 5.77 2.92 8.73
CA PRO A 81 6.11 2.25 7.48
C PRO A 81 4.87 1.69 6.78
N LEU A 82 4.69 2.09 5.52
CA LEU A 82 3.66 1.53 4.65
C LEU A 82 4.21 0.29 3.94
N ASN A 83 3.66 -0.87 4.28
CA ASN A 83 3.87 -2.12 3.55
C ASN A 83 2.99 -2.09 2.31
N LEU A 84 3.60 -2.36 1.15
CA LEU A 84 2.99 -2.30 -0.15
C LEU A 84 3.16 -3.64 -0.85
N GLU A 85 2.04 -4.30 -1.10
CA GLU A 85 1.92 -5.60 -1.75
C GLU A 85 1.26 -5.44 -3.12
N GLY A 86 1.51 -6.36 -4.05
CA GLY A 86 0.89 -6.31 -5.37
C GLY A 86 -0.64 -6.32 -5.29
N THR A 87 -1.31 -5.51 -6.12
CA THR A 87 -2.78 -5.46 -6.12
C THR A 87 -3.37 -6.84 -6.49
N PRO A 88 -4.52 -7.21 -5.90
CA PRO A 88 -5.16 -8.49 -6.19
C PRO A 88 -5.40 -8.66 -7.69
N GLY A 89 -5.10 -9.85 -8.21
CA GLY A 89 -5.28 -10.20 -9.62
C GLY A 89 -6.76 -10.39 -9.96
N THR A 90 -7.45 -9.32 -10.35
CA THR A 90 -8.87 -9.38 -10.75
C THR A 90 -9.06 -9.74 -12.22
N TYR A 91 -8.70 -10.97 -12.60
CA TYR A 91 -9.04 -11.52 -13.92
C TYR A 91 -10.56 -11.66 -14.14
N LEU A 92 -11.35 -11.79 -13.07
CA LEU A 92 -12.81 -11.93 -13.14
C LEU A 92 -13.56 -10.63 -13.46
N ALA A 93 -12.98 -9.46 -13.15
CA ALA A 93 -13.63 -8.16 -13.40
C ALA A 93 -13.20 -7.49 -14.73
N MET A 94 -12.42 -8.19 -15.57
CA MET A 94 -11.79 -7.62 -16.78
C MET A 94 -11.07 -6.28 -16.54
N ARG A 95 -10.58 -6.02 -15.32
CA ARG A 95 -9.94 -4.77 -14.94
C ARG A 95 -8.81 -5.05 -13.98
N GLN A 96 -7.64 -4.46 -14.25
CA GLN A 96 -6.55 -4.37 -13.28
C GLN A 96 -6.90 -3.27 -12.26
N MET A 97 -6.90 -3.60 -10.98
CA MET A 97 -7.06 -2.61 -9.91
C MET A 97 -5.77 -1.84 -9.68
N ASP A 98 -5.91 -0.54 -9.46
CA ASP A 98 -4.81 0.35 -9.09
C ASP A 98 -4.73 0.51 -7.56
N ILE A 99 -3.52 0.75 -7.04
CA ILE A 99 -3.30 0.98 -5.61
C ILE A 99 -4.05 2.21 -5.11
N THR A 100 -4.27 3.20 -5.99
CA THR A 100 -4.98 4.45 -5.71
C THR A 100 -6.46 4.24 -5.36
N GLU A 101 -7.03 3.09 -5.72
CA GLU A 101 -8.37 2.67 -5.33
C GLU A 101 -8.47 2.34 -3.84
N PHE A 102 -7.34 1.97 -3.22
CA PHE A 102 -7.25 1.56 -1.81
C PHE A 102 -6.62 2.62 -0.93
N ILE A 103 -5.59 3.31 -1.45
CA ILE A 103 -4.81 4.32 -0.72
C ILE A 103 -4.84 5.61 -1.52
N SER A 104 -5.09 6.75 -0.87
CA SER A 104 -5.05 8.03 -1.59
C SER A 104 -3.62 8.34 -2.09
N GLU A 105 -3.53 8.96 -3.27
CA GLU A 105 -2.24 9.44 -3.80
C GLU A 105 -1.56 10.40 -2.82
N GLU A 106 -2.33 11.27 -2.17
CA GLU A 106 -1.80 12.20 -1.17
C GLU A 106 -1.11 11.47 -0.01
N LEU A 107 -1.69 10.37 0.50
CA LEU A 107 -1.04 9.59 1.54
C LEU A 107 0.24 8.93 1.00
N LEU A 108 0.18 8.32 -0.18
CA LEU A 108 1.35 7.70 -0.84
C LEU A 108 2.49 8.69 -1.06
N GLN A 109 2.21 9.94 -1.40
CA GLN A 109 3.22 10.98 -1.64
C GLN A 109 3.85 11.51 -0.35
N ASN A 110 3.11 11.47 0.77
CA ASN A 110 3.54 12.05 2.04
C ASN A 110 4.20 11.06 3.01
N ILE A 111 4.06 9.75 2.80
CA ILE A 111 4.75 8.77 3.64
C ILE A 111 6.28 8.91 3.55
N HIS A 112 6.95 8.66 4.68
CA HIS A 112 8.40 8.73 4.79
C HIS A 112 9.09 7.39 4.54
N TYR A 113 8.41 6.28 4.82
CA TYR A 113 8.98 4.94 4.73
C TYR A 113 8.02 4.01 4.00
N ALA A 114 8.46 3.45 2.88
CA ALA A 114 7.71 2.47 2.11
C ALA A 114 8.47 1.15 2.04
N ILE A 115 7.74 0.05 2.11
CA ILE A 115 8.25 -1.31 2.02
C ILE A 115 7.51 -2.02 0.90
N LEU A 116 8.17 -2.25 -0.24
CA LEU A 116 7.64 -3.00 -1.36
C LEU A 116 7.92 -4.49 -1.18
N ARG A 117 6.86 -5.28 -1.03
CA ARG A 117 6.89 -6.74 -0.93
C ARG A 117 6.42 -7.32 -2.25
N LEU A 118 7.37 -7.75 -3.07
CA LEU A 118 7.13 -8.17 -4.44
C LEU A 118 7.48 -9.65 -4.61
N ASP A 119 6.47 -10.53 -4.61
CA ASP A 119 6.57 -11.94 -4.99
C ASP A 119 6.80 -12.09 -6.51
N PHE A 120 6.17 -11.23 -7.31
CA PHE A 120 6.39 -11.08 -8.75
C PHE A 120 6.75 -9.63 -9.11
N ALA A 121 7.13 -9.38 -10.38
CA ALA A 121 7.54 -8.05 -10.83
C ALA A 121 6.41 -6.99 -10.71
N HIS A 122 5.14 -7.41 -10.78
CA HIS A 122 3.94 -6.56 -10.65
C HIS A 122 4.06 -5.21 -11.38
N LYS A 123 4.41 -5.24 -12.67
CA LYS A 123 4.71 -4.01 -13.46
C LYS A 123 3.59 -2.97 -13.40
N HIS A 124 2.33 -3.42 -13.40
CA HIS A 124 1.15 -2.55 -13.38
C HIS A 124 0.87 -1.93 -12.02
N PHE A 125 1.54 -2.39 -10.98
CA PHE A 125 1.48 -1.83 -9.63
C PHE A 125 2.70 -0.94 -9.34
N VAL A 126 3.90 -1.44 -9.65
CA VAL A 126 5.14 -0.72 -9.33
C VAL A 126 5.31 0.54 -10.19
N LEU A 127 4.99 0.49 -11.49
CA LEU A 127 5.23 1.65 -12.35
C LEU A 127 4.33 2.86 -11.99
N PRO A 128 2.99 2.70 -11.82
CA PRO A 128 2.15 3.81 -11.37
C PRO A 128 2.58 4.36 -10.00
N LEU A 129 2.98 3.49 -9.08
CA LEU A 129 3.46 3.91 -7.76
C LEU A 129 4.71 4.78 -7.85
N LEU A 130 5.69 4.39 -8.68
CA LEU A 130 6.88 5.21 -8.93
C LEU A 130 6.54 6.54 -9.62
N ASP A 131 5.50 6.57 -10.47
CA ASP A 131 5.05 7.79 -11.13
C ASP A 131 4.34 8.74 -10.14
N ILE A 132 3.52 8.20 -9.21
CA ILE A 132 2.92 8.96 -8.10
C ILE A 132 4.00 9.61 -7.24
N TRP A 133 5.02 8.84 -6.85
CA TRP A 133 6.17 9.39 -6.13
C TRP A 133 7.05 10.27 -7.00
N GLY A 134 7.03 10.14 -8.33
CA GLY A 134 7.72 11.03 -9.25
C GLY A 134 7.14 12.45 -9.26
N GLN A 135 5.83 12.60 -9.00
CA GLN A 135 5.16 13.91 -8.96
C GLN A 135 5.44 14.68 -7.67
N ARG A 136 5.34 13.99 -6.53
CA ARG A 136 5.64 14.54 -5.21
C ARG A 136 6.15 13.42 -4.31
N ASN A 137 7.28 13.66 -3.65
CA ASN A 137 7.96 12.63 -2.90
C ASN A 137 8.46 13.12 -1.55
N ASN A 138 7.88 12.62 -0.47
CA ASN A 138 8.41 12.78 0.88
C ASN A 138 9.08 11.51 1.42
N LEU A 139 9.22 10.46 0.59
CA LEU A 139 9.91 9.24 1.01
C LEU A 139 11.35 9.53 1.38
N LYS A 140 11.72 9.09 2.58
CA LYS A 140 13.08 9.11 3.08
C LYS A 140 13.81 7.81 2.78
N ARG A 141 13.08 6.70 2.64
CA ARG A 141 13.64 5.38 2.34
C ARG A 141 12.59 4.45 1.74
N LEU A 142 13.04 3.63 0.78
CA LEU A 142 12.26 2.57 0.15
C LEU A 142 12.98 1.23 0.33
N ASP A 143 12.35 0.28 1.01
CA ASP A 143 12.83 -1.09 1.11
C ASP A 143 12.12 -1.97 0.09
N VAL A 144 12.87 -2.74 -0.71
CA VAL A 144 12.31 -3.60 -1.77
C VAL A 144 12.68 -5.05 -1.49
N TYR A 145 11.70 -5.85 -1.09
CA TYR A 145 11.81 -7.28 -0.85
C TYR A 145 11.42 -8.03 -2.12
N ARG A 146 12.31 -8.92 -2.56
CA ARG A 146 12.11 -9.77 -3.75
C ARG A 146 12.56 -11.20 -3.48
N PRO A 147 11.98 -12.20 -4.18
CA PRO A 147 12.34 -13.58 -3.97
C PRO A 147 13.79 -13.84 -4.42
N ARG A 148 14.50 -14.73 -3.72
CA ARG A 148 15.85 -15.18 -4.10
C ARG A 148 15.85 -15.83 -5.47
N THR A 149 14.85 -16.68 -5.70
CA THR A 149 14.56 -17.29 -6.99
C THR A 149 13.67 -16.36 -7.79
N THR A 150 14.20 -15.74 -8.85
CA THR A 150 13.38 -14.93 -9.75
C THR A 150 12.39 -15.84 -10.51
N PRO A 151 11.07 -15.67 -10.36
CA PRO A 151 10.11 -16.40 -11.17
C PRO A 151 10.28 -16.02 -12.66
N ILE A 152 10.15 -17.01 -13.53
CA ILE A 152 10.16 -16.86 -14.99
C ILE A 152 8.80 -16.23 -15.38
N PRO A 153 8.73 -15.21 -16.25
CA PRO A 153 9.77 -14.68 -17.15
C PRO A 153 10.67 -13.60 -16.52
N ARG A 154 11.98 -13.68 -16.79
CA ARG A 154 13.01 -12.75 -16.28
C ARG A 154 12.84 -11.32 -16.80
N ASP A 155 12.19 -11.13 -17.95
CA ASP A 155 12.10 -9.83 -18.63
C ASP A 155 11.26 -8.81 -17.87
N HIS A 156 10.23 -9.24 -17.15
CA HIS A 156 9.38 -8.32 -16.37
C HIS A 156 10.15 -7.68 -15.21
N TRP A 157 11.01 -8.47 -14.56
CA TRP A 157 11.90 -7.97 -13.51
C TRP A 157 12.94 -7.00 -14.04
N LYS A 158 13.37 -7.13 -15.29
CA LYS A 158 14.35 -6.21 -15.92
C LYS A 158 13.79 -4.78 -15.97
N VAL A 159 12.54 -4.62 -16.41
CA VAL A 159 11.88 -3.31 -16.51
C VAL A 159 11.70 -2.67 -15.13
N VAL A 160 11.13 -3.43 -14.19
CA VAL A 160 10.85 -2.96 -12.83
C VAL A 160 12.14 -2.57 -12.11
N LYS A 161 13.18 -3.41 -12.20
CA LYS A 161 14.49 -3.11 -11.62
C LYS A 161 15.14 -1.88 -12.25
N SER A 162 14.98 -1.69 -13.57
CA SER A 162 15.50 -0.49 -14.25
C SER A 162 14.82 0.76 -13.73
N ARG A 163 13.49 0.77 -13.60
CA ARG A 163 12.73 1.93 -13.12
C ARG A 163 13.00 2.23 -11.64
N ILE A 164 13.06 1.21 -10.79
CA ILE A 164 13.43 1.40 -9.38
C ILE A 164 14.87 1.93 -9.25
N ARG A 165 15.80 1.49 -10.10
CA ARG A 165 17.17 2.06 -10.14
C ARG A 165 17.18 3.52 -10.53
N THR A 166 16.38 3.92 -11.53
CA THR A 166 16.22 5.34 -11.86
C THR A 166 15.67 6.12 -10.67
N PHE A 167 14.65 5.57 -10.00
CA PHE A 167 14.08 6.17 -8.79
C PHE A 167 15.07 6.22 -7.61
N SER A 168 16.03 5.28 -7.52
CA SER A 168 17.04 5.31 -6.46
C SER A 168 18.00 6.49 -6.50
N THR A 169 17.95 7.29 -7.57
CA THR A 169 18.67 8.58 -7.64
C THR A 169 18.02 9.66 -6.78
N THR A 170 16.73 9.54 -6.46
CA THR A 170 15.98 10.52 -5.66
C THR A 170 15.80 10.07 -4.20
N VAL A 171 15.59 8.77 -3.96
CA VAL A 171 15.36 8.20 -2.63
C VAL A 171 16.29 7.00 -2.42
N PRO A 172 16.88 6.81 -1.22
CA PRO A 172 17.67 5.61 -0.96
C PRO A 172 16.78 4.37 -1.01
N VAL A 173 17.13 3.46 -1.93
CA VAL A 173 16.44 2.18 -2.12
C VAL A 173 17.32 1.03 -1.63
N ILE A 174 16.82 0.24 -0.69
CA ILE A 174 17.51 -0.93 -0.14
C ILE A 174 16.85 -2.19 -0.69
N TRP A 175 17.67 -3.10 -1.23
CA TRP A 175 17.19 -4.34 -1.84
C TRP A 175 17.41 -5.52 -0.91
N HIS A 176 16.33 -6.20 -0.57
CA HIS A 176 16.33 -7.41 0.25
C HIS A 176 16.00 -8.63 -0.60
N LYS A 177 16.82 -9.69 -0.46
CA LYS A 177 16.60 -10.98 -1.14
C LYS A 177 16.18 -12.02 -0.12
N VAL A 178 14.90 -12.36 -0.12
CA VAL A 178 14.28 -13.27 0.85
C VAL A 178 13.64 -14.45 0.13
N ASP A 179 13.37 -15.53 0.85
CA ASP A 179 12.70 -16.71 0.26
C ASP A 179 11.22 -16.40 -0.01
N ASP A 180 10.54 -15.76 0.95
CA ASP A 180 9.17 -15.27 0.83
C ASP A 180 9.10 -13.75 1.13
N PRO A 181 8.89 -12.89 0.11
CA PRO A 181 8.75 -11.45 0.28
C PRO A 181 7.53 -11.01 1.09
N LEU A 182 6.45 -11.80 1.05
CA LEU A 182 5.19 -11.45 1.73
C LEU A 182 5.26 -11.79 3.23
N LYS A 183 6.11 -12.74 3.62
CA LYS A 183 6.28 -13.17 5.02
C LYS A 183 7.61 -12.76 5.66
N ALA A 184 8.44 -11.98 4.99
CA ALA A 184 9.70 -11.53 5.58
C ALA A 184 9.42 -10.64 6.80
N ASP A 185 9.81 -11.08 7.99
CA ASP A 185 9.72 -10.29 9.22
C ASP A 185 10.53 -8.98 9.10
N ILE A 186 10.03 -7.92 9.75
CA ILE A 186 10.70 -6.63 9.94
C ILE A 186 11.23 -6.57 11.37
#